data_AF-A0A8B8BF53-F1
#
_entry.id   AF-A0A8B8BF53-F1
#
_cell.length_a   1.000
_cell.length_b   1.000
_cell.length_c   1.000
_cell.angle_alpha   90.00
_cell.angle_beta   90.00
_cell.angle_gamma   90.00
#
_symmetry.space_group_name_H-M   'P 1'
#
loop_
_entity.id
_entity.type
_entity.pdbx_description
1 polymer ?
#
loop_
_entity_poly.entity_id
_entity_poly.type
_entity_poly.pdbx_seq_one_letter_code
_entity_poly.pdbx_strand_id
1 'polypeptide(L)'
;MKMRKNLAYQDLESIPEGLAKDEGETLEEIDLTHNRISDLRFLIDFPKLTCLVLDHNNIESHVKIASAPRLQTLWVNHNKITNLGLFISTLCKSCPNIKFLSMMNNEAAPSYFNGGTYQQYADYRHFVIAHFPKLEVLDDKKIEDDERSEAKRIYGRKKSSRKKSET
;
A
#
# COMPACT_ATOMS: atom_id res chain seq x y z
N MET A 1 -1.54 24.83 -5.05
CA MET A 1 -0.34 24.23 -4.45
C MET A 1 -0.82 23.16 -3.48
N LYS A 2 -0.29 21.93 -3.55
CA LYS A 2 -0.69 20.88 -2.61
C LYS A 2 -0.13 21.16 -1.22
N MET A 3 -0.90 20.87 -0.17
CA MET A 3 -0.43 21.01 1.21
C MET A 3 0.34 19.74 1.63
N ARG A 4 1.62 19.91 1.96
CA ARG A 4 2.53 18.81 2.34
C ARG A 4 3.11 19.01 3.74
N LYS A 5 3.18 17.92 4.50
CA LYS A 5 3.91 17.86 5.78
C LYS A 5 5.08 16.89 5.66
N ASN A 6 6.27 17.31 6.09
CA ASN A 6 7.42 16.45 6.26
C ASN A 6 7.63 16.18 7.77
N LEU A 7 7.55 14.91 8.15
CA LEU A 7 7.70 14.39 9.51
C LEU A 7 8.77 13.29 9.56
N ALA A 8 9.67 13.24 8.58
CA ALA A 8 10.69 12.21 8.49
C ALA A 8 11.76 12.38 9.60
N TYR A 9 12.34 11.25 10.04
CA TYR A 9 13.44 11.21 11.03
C TYR A 9 13.12 11.85 12.38
N GLN A 10 11.93 11.58 12.92
CA GLN A 10 11.46 12.18 14.19
C GLN A 10 11.20 11.14 15.29
N ASP A 11 11.61 9.88 15.09
CA ASP A 11 11.35 8.77 16.02
C ASP A 11 9.86 8.59 16.37
N LEU A 12 8.96 8.99 15.46
CA LEU A 12 7.52 8.98 15.71
C LEU A 12 6.96 7.56 15.76
N GLU A 13 6.20 7.24 16.81
CA GLU A 13 5.37 6.03 16.88
C GLU A 13 3.92 6.29 16.43
N SER A 14 3.51 7.56 16.44
CA SER A 14 2.21 8.03 15.98
C SER A 14 2.33 9.43 15.37
N ILE A 15 1.26 9.88 14.71
CA ILE A 15 1.15 11.27 14.27
C ILE A 15 1.28 12.23 15.47
N PRO A 16 1.99 13.36 15.34
CA PRO A 16 2.09 14.37 16.40
C PRO A 16 0.73 14.87 16.87
N GLU A 17 0.61 15.12 18.17
CA GLU A 17 -0.60 15.69 18.76
C GLU A 17 -0.95 17.04 18.10
N GLY A 18 -2.24 17.29 17.86
CA GLY A 18 -2.73 18.52 17.24
C GLY A 18 -2.65 18.54 15.71
N LEU A 19 -1.76 17.78 15.06
CA LEU A 19 -1.60 17.85 13.59
C LEU A 19 -2.92 17.59 12.85
N ALA A 20 -3.64 16.54 13.25
CA ALA A 20 -4.95 16.20 12.69
C ALA A 20 -5.96 17.35 12.85
N LYS A 21 -5.99 17.97 14.04
CA LYS A 21 -6.91 19.06 14.37
C LYS A 21 -6.58 20.34 13.59
N ASP A 22 -5.30 20.65 13.47
CA ASP A 22 -4.82 21.92 12.95
C ASP A 22 -4.74 21.90 11.42
N GLU A 23 -4.37 20.76 10.83
CA GLU A 23 -4.03 20.66 9.40
C GLU A 23 -4.73 19.50 8.66
N GLY A 24 -5.41 18.58 9.37
CA GLY A 24 -5.94 17.33 8.80
C GLY A 24 -6.92 17.52 7.64
N GLU A 25 -7.76 18.55 7.71
CA GLU A 25 -8.73 18.90 6.67
C GLU A 25 -8.11 19.51 5.40
N THR A 26 -6.81 19.77 5.40
CA THR A 26 -6.12 20.43 4.28
C THR A 26 -4.95 19.64 3.72
N LEU A 27 -4.28 18.82 4.54
CA LEU A 27 -3.11 18.07 4.12
C LEU A 27 -3.44 17.06 3.01
N GLU A 28 -2.62 17.11 1.96
CA GLU A 28 -2.72 16.24 0.80
C GLU A 28 -1.56 15.25 0.72
N GLU A 29 -0.42 15.56 1.33
CA GLU A 29 0.79 14.75 1.30
C GLU A 29 1.48 14.71 2.67
N ILE A 30 1.80 13.51 3.16
CA ILE A 30 2.52 13.31 4.42
C ILE A 30 3.73 12.40 4.16
N ASP A 31 4.89 12.84 4.62
CA ASP A 31 6.13 12.06 4.62
C ASP A 31 6.49 11.67 6.05
N LEU A 32 6.48 10.36 6.34
CA LEU A 32 6.80 9.75 7.63
C LEU A 32 8.03 8.84 7.52
N THR A 33 8.89 9.06 6.53
CA THR A 33 10.10 8.25 6.32
C THR A 33 10.98 8.18 7.59
N HIS A 34 11.55 7.02 7.90
CA HIS A 34 12.43 6.82 9.06
C HIS A 34 11.77 7.20 10.39
N ASN A 35 10.70 6.50 10.72
CA ASN A 35 10.02 6.58 12.00
C ASN A 35 9.72 5.15 12.51
N ARG A 36 8.83 5.02 13.49
CA ARG A 36 8.45 3.74 14.12
C ARG A 36 6.95 3.45 13.97
N ILE A 37 6.31 4.05 12.96
CA ILE A 37 4.89 3.91 12.70
C ILE A 37 4.53 2.45 12.42
N SER A 38 3.52 1.93 13.11
CA SER A 38 3.00 0.56 12.94
C SER A 38 1.46 0.50 12.82
N ASP A 39 0.78 1.64 12.95
CA ASP A 39 -0.68 1.77 12.90
C ASP A 39 -1.09 2.93 11.99
N LEU A 40 -2.01 2.68 11.05
CA LEU A 40 -2.47 3.63 10.05
C LEU A 40 -3.94 4.03 10.26
N ARG A 41 -4.49 3.88 11.48
CA ARG A 41 -5.85 4.33 11.78
C ARG A 41 -6.00 5.85 11.77
N PHE A 42 -4.90 6.59 11.95
CA PHE A 42 -4.88 8.06 11.84
C PHE A 42 -5.34 8.56 10.47
N LEU A 43 -5.32 7.73 9.43
CA LEU A 43 -5.76 8.12 8.08
C LEU A 43 -7.20 8.65 8.04
N ILE A 44 -8.05 8.28 9.01
CA ILE A 44 -9.41 8.81 9.13
C ILE A 44 -9.43 10.33 9.34
N ASP A 45 -8.38 10.87 9.96
CA ASP A 45 -8.25 12.28 10.31
C ASP A 45 -7.69 13.14 9.16
N PHE A 46 -7.32 12.53 8.03
CA PHE A 46 -6.76 13.20 6.86
C PHE A 46 -7.60 12.94 5.60
N PRO A 47 -8.85 13.44 5.54
CA PRO A 47 -9.81 13.10 4.49
C PRO A 47 -9.40 13.61 3.09
N LYS A 48 -8.37 14.45 2.98
CA LYS A 48 -7.82 14.93 1.69
C LYS A 48 -6.49 14.29 1.29
N LEU A 49 -5.94 13.38 2.10
CA LEU A 49 -4.64 12.77 1.84
C LEU A 49 -4.64 11.99 0.53
N THR A 50 -3.67 12.29 -0.33
CA THR A 50 -3.45 11.64 -1.63
C THR A 50 -2.12 10.92 -1.71
N CYS A 51 -1.12 11.34 -0.93
CA CYS A 51 0.21 10.75 -0.89
C CYS A 51 0.65 10.48 0.55
N LEU A 52 1.12 9.27 0.80
CA LEU A 52 1.70 8.87 2.08
C LEU A 52 3.00 8.09 1.86
N VAL A 53 4.08 8.57 2.46
CA VAL A 53 5.38 7.90 2.45
C VAL A 53 5.67 7.37 3.85
N LEU A 54 5.91 6.06 3.95
CA LEU A 54 6.15 5.31 5.20
C LEU A 54 7.42 4.46 5.09
N ASP A 55 8.37 4.85 4.24
CA ASP A 55 9.61 4.12 4.08
C ASP A 55 10.38 4.05 5.40
N HIS A 56 11.00 2.90 5.70
CA HIS A 56 11.73 2.67 6.96
C HIS A 56 10.87 2.90 8.20
N ASN A 57 9.82 2.09 8.36
CA ASN A 57 8.93 2.08 9.52
C ASN A 57 8.72 0.63 10.04
N ASN A 58 7.75 0.45 10.92
CA ASN A 58 7.39 -0.83 11.53
C ASN A 58 6.05 -1.38 10.99
N ILE A 59 5.73 -1.13 9.72
CA ILE A 59 4.49 -1.63 9.11
C ILE A 59 4.60 -3.15 8.92
N GLU A 60 3.64 -3.87 9.51
CA GLU A 60 3.56 -5.33 9.43
C GLU A 60 2.37 -5.77 8.57
N SER A 61 2.34 -7.05 8.20
CA SER A 61 1.29 -7.65 7.36
C SER A 61 -0.14 -7.42 7.88
N HIS A 62 -0.30 -7.31 9.20
CA HIS A 62 -1.58 -7.17 9.90
C HIS A 62 -1.87 -5.72 10.35
N VAL A 63 -1.17 -4.73 9.76
CA VAL A 63 -1.37 -3.31 10.06
C VAL A 63 -2.86 -2.92 10.00
N LYS A 64 -3.28 -2.12 10.97
CA LYS A 64 -4.63 -1.56 11.00
C LYS A 64 -4.65 -0.30 10.13
N ILE A 65 -5.51 -0.27 9.12
CA ILE A 65 -5.62 0.84 8.18
C ILE A 65 -7.06 1.36 8.21
N ALA A 66 -7.27 2.62 8.59
CA ALA A 66 -8.57 3.26 8.45
C ALA A 66 -8.91 3.54 6.98
N SER A 67 -10.20 3.77 6.69
CA SER A 67 -10.65 4.08 5.33
C SER A 67 -10.00 5.36 4.81
N ALA A 68 -9.27 5.28 3.70
CA ALA A 68 -8.57 6.39 3.04
C ALA A 68 -8.83 6.34 1.52
N PRO A 69 -10.08 6.56 1.08
CA PRO A 69 -10.47 6.35 -0.31
C PRO A 69 -9.82 7.34 -1.29
N ARG A 70 -9.22 8.43 -0.81
CA ARG A 70 -8.52 9.41 -1.65
C ARG A 70 -7.03 9.13 -1.81
N LEU A 71 -6.47 8.20 -1.03
CA LEU A 71 -5.06 7.87 -1.12
C LEU A 71 -4.76 7.23 -2.48
N GLN A 72 -3.79 7.79 -3.19
CA GLN A 72 -3.37 7.39 -4.54
C GLN A 72 -1.93 6.90 -4.57
N THR A 73 -1.07 7.48 -3.74
CA THR A 73 0.35 7.11 -3.65
C THR A 73 0.65 6.59 -2.25
N LEU A 74 1.22 5.40 -2.17
CA LEU A 74 1.67 4.78 -0.93
C LEU A 74 3.05 4.15 -1.13
N TRP A 75 4.04 4.60 -0.36
CA TRP A 75 5.35 3.95 -0.28
C TRP A 75 5.52 3.35 1.11
N VAL A 76 5.83 2.05 1.17
CA VAL A 76 6.04 1.28 2.40
C VAL A 76 7.33 0.47 2.30
N ASN A 77 8.36 1.04 1.67
CA ASN A 77 9.64 0.37 1.47
C ASN A 77 10.33 0.12 2.81
N HIS A 78 11.15 -0.93 2.90
CA HIS A 78 11.89 -1.26 4.12
C HIS A 78 11.00 -1.31 5.38
N ASN A 79 9.94 -2.12 5.32
CA ASN A 79 9.05 -2.38 6.44
C ASN A 79 9.10 -3.88 6.80
N LYS A 80 8.20 -4.34 7.67
CA LYS A 80 8.15 -5.71 8.19
C LYS A 80 6.97 -6.50 7.61
N ILE A 81 6.66 -6.28 6.33
CA ILE A 81 5.56 -6.98 5.64
C ILE A 81 6.08 -8.33 5.16
N THR A 82 5.53 -9.40 5.70
CA THR A 82 5.94 -10.80 5.44
C THR A 82 4.85 -11.61 4.75
N ASN A 83 3.58 -11.20 4.84
CA ASN A 83 2.44 -11.87 4.23
C ASN A 83 1.73 -10.92 3.26
N LEU A 84 2.02 -11.12 1.97
CA LEU A 84 1.48 -10.31 0.87
C LEU A 84 -0.04 -10.33 0.82
N GLY A 85 -0.65 -11.51 0.90
CA GLY A 85 -2.11 -11.67 0.79
C GLY A 85 -2.86 -10.92 1.89
N LEU A 86 -2.38 -11.00 3.13
CA LEU A 86 -2.99 -10.29 4.26
C LEU A 86 -2.89 -8.77 4.08
N PHE A 87 -1.69 -8.27 3.77
CA PHE A 87 -1.45 -6.83 3.59
C PHE A 87 -2.28 -6.25 2.44
N ILE A 88 -2.20 -6.87 1.26
CA ILE A 88 -2.93 -6.42 0.05
C ILE A 88 -4.44 -6.49 0.26
N SER A 89 -4.96 -7.55 0.90
CA SER A 89 -6.40 -7.66 1.17
C SER A 89 -6.93 -6.56 2.09
N THR A 90 -6.12 -6.10 3.04
CA THR A 90 -6.44 -4.98 3.92
C THR A 90 -6.35 -3.66 3.15
N LEU A 91 -5.26 -3.46 2.41
CA LEU A 91 -5.00 -2.25 1.66
C LEU A 91 -6.06 -2.00 0.57
N CYS A 92 -6.52 -3.03 -0.15
CA CYS A 92 -7.59 -2.88 -1.15
C CYS A 92 -8.93 -2.43 -0.55
N LYS A 93 -9.22 -2.84 0.69
CA LYS A 93 -10.47 -2.44 1.38
C LYS A 93 -10.39 -0.99 1.85
N SER A 94 -9.26 -0.60 2.43
CA SER A 94 -9.10 0.72 3.04
C SER A 94 -8.69 1.80 2.03
N CYS A 95 -7.90 1.46 1.01
CA CYS A 95 -7.32 2.38 0.02
C CYS A 95 -7.62 1.90 -1.43
N PRO A 96 -8.89 1.87 -1.87
CA PRO A 96 -9.28 1.25 -3.14
C PRO A 96 -8.81 2.01 -4.40
N ASN A 97 -8.27 3.23 -4.26
CA ASN A 97 -7.91 4.10 -5.39
C ASN A 97 -6.39 4.30 -5.55
N ILE A 98 -5.58 3.41 -4.98
CA ILE A 98 -4.12 3.44 -5.14
C ILE A 98 -3.76 3.30 -6.63
N LYS A 99 -2.87 4.19 -7.07
CA LYS A 99 -2.29 4.31 -8.41
C LYS A 99 -0.78 4.06 -8.40
N PHE A 100 -0.10 4.44 -7.32
CA PHE A 100 1.33 4.29 -7.15
C PHE A 100 1.58 3.55 -5.83
N LEU A 101 2.13 2.34 -5.91
CA LEU A 101 2.46 1.53 -4.75
C LEU A 101 3.92 1.12 -4.83
N SER A 102 4.65 1.24 -3.73
CA SER A 102 6.02 0.72 -3.61
C SER A 102 6.13 -0.07 -2.31
N MET A 103 6.58 -1.32 -2.41
CA MET A 103 6.76 -2.23 -1.26
C MET A 103 8.16 -2.84 -1.24
N MET A 104 9.12 -2.25 -1.96
CA MET A 104 10.48 -2.77 -2.08
C MET A 104 11.11 -3.03 -0.71
N ASN A 105 11.97 -4.05 -0.66
CA ASN A 105 12.68 -4.42 0.57
C ASN A 105 11.76 -4.78 1.75
N ASN A 106 10.60 -5.37 1.45
CA ASN A 106 9.82 -6.18 2.38
C ASN A 106 9.99 -7.67 2.01
N GLU A 107 9.91 -8.58 2.98
CA GLU A 107 10.00 -10.03 2.73
C GLU A 107 8.87 -10.51 1.79
N ALA A 108 7.68 -9.90 1.89
CA ALA A 108 6.55 -10.15 1.02
C ALA A 108 6.71 -9.63 -0.43
N ALA A 109 7.75 -8.85 -0.70
CA ALA A 109 8.03 -8.21 -2.00
C ALA A 109 9.42 -8.66 -2.51
N PRO A 110 9.55 -9.92 -2.96
CA PRO A 110 10.81 -10.44 -3.48
C PRO A 110 11.21 -9.70 -4.76
N SER A 111 12.49 -9.37 -4.88
CA SER A 111 13.13 -8.73 -6.03
C SER A 111 14.53 -9.32 -6.24
N TYR A 112 15.15 -9.07 -7.39
CA TYR A 112 16.54 -9.50 -7.64
C TYR A 112 17.53 -8.90 -6.64
N PHE A 113 17.22 -7.73 -6.08
CA PHE A 113 18.08 -7.01 -5.16
C PHE A 113 18.06 -7.58 -3.74
N ASN A 114 17.02 -8.32 -3.36
CA ASN A 114 16.88 -8.94 -2.05
C ASN A 114 16.84 -10.49 -2.10
N GLY A 115 17.39 -11.09 -3.17
CA GLY A 115 17.58 -12.53 -3.28
C GLY A 115 16.39 -13.31 -3.87
N GLY A 116 15.36 -12.62 -4.35
CA GLY A 116 14.24 -13.22 -5.05
C GLY A 116 14.59 -13.66 -6.47
N THR A 117 13.96 -14.75 -6.91
CA THR A 117 14.03 -15.22 -8.31
C THR A 117 13.11 -14.41 -9.23
N TYR A 118 13.34 -14.50 -10.54
CA TYR A 118 12.46 -13.90 -11.56
C TYR A 118 11.00 -14.33 -11.36
N GLN A 119 10.78 -15.62 -11.11
CA GLN A 119 9.44 -16.18 -10.98
C GLN A 119 8.72 -15.65 -9.73
N GLN A 120 9.43 -15.51 -8.61
CA GLN A 120 8.86 -14.96 -7.37
C GLN A 120 8.48 -13.49 -7.54
N TYR A 121 9.34 -12.70 -8.18
CA TYR A 121 9.05 -11.30 -8.49
C TYR A 121 7.84 -11.16 -9.41
N ALA A 122 7.76 -11.98 -10.47
CA ALA A 122 6.62 -11.98 -11.39
C ALA A 122 5.30 -12.39 -10.70
N ASP A 123 5.32 -13.41 -9.85
CA ASP A 123 4.16 -13.87 -9.06
C ASP A 123 3.66 -12.76 -8.11
N TYR A 124 4.58 -12.16 -7.35
CA TYR A 124 4.31 -11.00 -6.50
C TYR A 124 3.65 -9.86 -7.27
N ARG A 125 4.24 -9.44 -8.40
CA ARG A 125 3.71 -8.32 -9.18
C ARG A 125 2.33 -8.61 -9.74
N HIS A 126 2.16 -9.75 -10.41
CA HIS A 126 0.89 -10.14 -10.97
C HIS A 126 -0.20 -10.25 -9.89
N PHE A 127 0.15 -10.75 -8.69
CA PHE A 127 -0.76 -10.78 -7.56
C PHE A 127 -1.22 -9.38 -7.18
N VAL A 128 -0.29 -8.44 -6.94
CA VAL A 128 -0.62 -7.06 -6.55
C VAL A 128 -1.44 -6.35 -7.63
N ILE A 129 -1.02 -6.45 -8.90
CA ILE A 129 -1.68 -5.81 -10.05
C ILE A 129 -3.13 -6.27 -10.19
N ALA A 130 -3.39 -7.57 -10.01
CA ALA A 130 -4.74 -8.11 -10.09
C ALA A 130 -5.70 -7.59 -9.00
N HIS A 131 -5.17 -7.16 -7.86
CA HIS A 131 -5.95 -6.65 -6.73
C HIS A 131 -6.18 -5.13 -6.80
N PHE A 132 -5.33 -4.39 -7.50
CA PHE A 132 -5.48 -2.95 -7.70
C PHE A 132 -5.74 -2.60 -9.19
N PRO A 133 -7.01 -2.57 -9.64
CA PRO A 133 -7.32 -2.38 -11.05
C PRO A 133 -6.92 -0.99 -11.58
N LYS A 134 -6.70 0.00 -10.71
CA LYS A 134 -6.28 1.36 -11.03
C LYS A 134 -4.78 1.60 -10.83
N LEU A 135 -4.02 0.59 -10.43
CA LEU A 135 -2.58 0.73 -10.19
C LEU A 135 -1.86 1.02 -11.50
N GLU A 136 -1.10 2.09 -11.56
CA GLU A 136 -0.35 2.56 -12.73
C GLU A 136 1.15 2.20 -12.61
N VAL A 137 1.69 2.26 -11.38
CA VAL A 137 3.09 1.94 -11.08
C VAL A 137 3.15 1.05 -9.84
N LEU A 138 3.93 -0.02 -9.94
CA LEU A 138 4.30 -0.89 -8.83
C LEU A 138 5.82 -0.91 -8.70
N ASP A 139 6.29 -0.57 -7.51
CA ASP A 139 7.70 -0.38 -7.18
C ASP A 139 8.35 0.66 -8.11
N ASP A 140 9.40 0.29 -8.81
CA ASP A 140 10.15 1.12 -9.74
C ASP A 140 9.63 1.07 -11.19
N LYS A 141 8.58 0.27 -11.46
CA LYS A 141 8.11 0.01 -12.83
C LYS A 141 6.66 0.38 -13.06
N LYS A 142 6.44 1.07 -14.17
CA LYS A 142 5.11 1.22 -14.77
C LYS A 142 4.54 -0.15 -15.11
N ILE A 143 3.24 -0.30 -14.95
CA ILE A 143 2.51 -1.50 -15.32
C ILE A 143 2.06 -1.36 -16.77
N GLU A 144 2.46 -2.31 -17.59
CA GLU A 144 2.07 -2.39 -18.99
C GLU A 144 0.75 -3.17 -19.16
N ASP A 145 0.06 -2.95 -20.28
CA ASP A 145 -1.28 -3.51 -20.51
C ASP A 145 -1.29 -5.04 -20.66
N ASP A 146 -0.20 -5.61 -21.18
CA ASP A 146 0.02 -7.05 -21.28
C ASP A 146 0.26 -7.67 -19.90
N GLU A 147 1.09 -7.06 -19.05
CA GLU A 147 1.31 -7.45 -17.64
C GLU A 147 -0.02 -7.43 -16.87
N ARG A 148 -0.84 -6.39 -17.05
CA ARG A 148 -2.17 -6.31 -16.43
C ARG A 148 -3.11 -7.40 -16.90
N SER A 149 -3.10 -7.70 -18.21
CA SER A 149 -3.92 -8.75 -18.79
C SER A 149 -3.53 -10.12 -18.24
N GLU A 150 -2.23 -10.36 -18.10
CA GLU A 150 -1.67 -11.59 -17.54
C GLU A 150 -1.98 -11.74 -16.05
N ALA A 151 -1.78 -10.69 -15.24
CA ALA A 151 -2.16 -10.64 -13.84
C ALA A 151 -3.64 -11.01 -13.65
N LYS A 152 -4.53 -10.45 -14.48
CA LYS A 152 -5.95 -10.76 -14.47
C LYS A 152 -6.24 -12.20 -14.90
N ARG A 153 -5.48 -12.77 -15.84
CA ARG A 153 -5.62 -14.16 -16.25
C ARG A 153 -5.26 -15.12 -15.12
N ILE A 154 -4.18 -14.85 -14.38
CA ILE A 154 -3.67 -15.70 -13.30
C ILE A 154 -4.54 -15.57 -12.04
N TYR A 155 -4.83 -14.34 -11.59
CA TYR A 155 -5.47 -14.09 -10.29
C TYR A 155 -6.89 -13.51 -10.36
N GLY A 156 -7.38 -13.10 -11.54
CA GLY A 156 -8.68 -12.45 -11.69
C GLY A 156 -9.89 -13.37 -11.49
N ARG A 157 -9.70 -14.69 -11.36
CA ARG A 157 -10.77 -15.66 -11.13
C ARG A 157 -10.93 -16.02 -9.64
N LYS A 158 -11.50 -15.11 -8.85
CA LYS A 158 -12.18 -15.47 -7.58
C LYS A 158 -13.45 -14.63 -7.33
N LYS A 159 -14.45 -14.78 -8.21
CA LYS A 159 -15.89 -14.52 -7.91
C LYS A 159 -16.81 -15.35 -8.83
N SER A 160 -16.72 -16.69 -8.83
CA SER A 160 -17.78 -17.54 -9.45
C SER A 160 -17.83 -19.02 -9.02
N SER A 161 -17.26 -19.42 -7.87
CA SER A 161 -17.35 -20.81 -7.38
C SER A 161 -17.92 -20.96 -5.96
N ARG A 162 -18.83 -20.08 -5.55
CA ARG A 162 -19.73 -20.30 -4.39
C ARG A 162 -21.17 -19.99 -4.77
N LYS A 163 -21.76 -20.82 -5.62
CA LYS A 163 -23.20 -21.06 -5.71
C LYS A 163 -23.40 -22.44 -6.33
N LYS A 164 -23.48 -23.46 -5.49
CA LYS A 164 -24.27 -24.70 -5.64
C LYS A 164 -24.04 -25.58 -4.40
N SER A 165 -25.11 -26.27 -4.00
CA SER A 165 -25.43 -26.93 -2.72
C SER A 165 -25.60 -25.93 -1.56
N GLU A 166 -26.77 -25.77 -0.96
CA GLU A 166 -27.71 -26.82 -0.52
C GLU A 166 -29.18 -26.52 -0.87
N THR A 167 -29.89 -27.63 -1.02
CA THR A 167 -31.30 -27.84 -1.35
C THR A 167 -32.23 -27.51 -0.20
#